data_AF-A0A543KDU7-F1
#
_entry.id   AF-A0A543KDU7-F1
#
_cell.length_a   1.000
_cell.length_b   1.000
_cell.length_c   1.000
_cell.angle_alpha   90.00
_cell.angle_beta   90.00
_cell.angle_gamma   90.00
#
_symmetry.space_group_name_H-M   'P 1'
#
loop_
_entity.id
_entity.type
_entity.pdbx_description
1 polymer ?
#
loop_
_entity_poly.entity_id
_entity_poly.type
_entity_poly.pdbx_seq_one_letter_code
_entity_poly.pdbx_strand_id
1 'polypeptide(L)'
;MEAIREELTTAELSKKYEVHPTMINGWKRTAIAKMAQSFDAKPVGEPVISGKDVEKLHAKIGQLVVERDFLADASRLILGTGGKKP
;
A
#
# COMPACT_ATOMS: atom_id res chain seq x y z
N MET A 1 21.07 -14.50 4.09
CA MET A 1 21.37 -14.19 2.67
C MET A 1 22.82 -14.57 2.29
N GLU A 2 23.44 -15.47 3.04
CA GLU A 2 24.87 -15.81 2.91
C GLU A 2 25.20 -16.41 1.53
N ALA A 3 24.29 -17.21 0.95
CA ALA A 3 24.46 -17.77 -0.40
C ALA A 3 24.41 -16.73 -1.53
N ILE A 4 23.59 -15.69 -1.39
CA ILE A 4 23.45 -14.61 -2.39
C ILE A 4 24.61 -13.62 -2.27
N ARG A 5 25.07 -13.36 -1.05
CA ARG A 5 26.22 -12.49 -0.75
C ARG A 5 27.59 -13.17 -0.90
N GLU A 6 27.60 -14.49 -1.15
CA GLU A 6 28.81 -15.32 -1.27
C GLU A 6 29.71 -15.31 -0.02
N GLU A 7 29.11 -15.08 1.15
CA GLU A 7 29.80 -15.03 2.45
C GLU A 7 30.25 -16.42 2.92
N LEU A 8 29.58 -17.47 2.45
CA LEU A 8 29.91 -18.87 2.72
C LEU A 8 29.83 -19.67 1.43
N THR A 9 30.67 -20.70 1.33
CA THR A 9 30.62 -21.64 0.21
C THR A 9 29.36 -22.50 0.27
N THR A 10 28.92 -23.02 -0.87
CA THR A 10 27.74 -23.91 -0.94
C THR A 10 27.90 -25.16 -0.06
N ALA A 11 29.14 -25.63 0.14
CA ALA A 11 29.43 -26.76 1.02
C ALA A 11 29.23 -26.42 2.51
N GLU A 12 29.66 -25.24 2.95
CA GLU A 12 29.47 -24.77 4.32
C GLU A 12 28.00 -24.49 4.62
N LEU A 13 27.29 -23.87 3.68
CA LEU A 13 25.84 -23.67 3.74
C LEU A 13 25.08 -25.00 3.79
N SER A 14 25.52 -25.98 2.99
CA SER A 14 24.92 -27.32 2.98
C SER A 14 25.06 -28.01 4.33
N LYS A 15 26.23 -27.91 4.96
CA LYS A 15 26.48 -28.47 6.30
C LYS A 15 25.74 -27.70 7.41
N LYS A 16 25.68 -26.37 7.32
CA LYS A 16 25.06 -25.50 8.34
C LYS A 16 23.54 -25.63 8.40
N TYR A 17 22.90 -25.79 7.24
CA TYR A 17 21.44 -25.83 7.13
C TYR A 17 20.89 -27.21 6.75
N GLU A 18 21.76 -28.22 6.64
CA GLU A 18 21.42 -29.60 6.24
C GLU A 18 20.65 -29.67 4.92
N VAL A 19 20.96 -28.75 4.00
CA VAL A 19 20.34 -28.67 2.67
C VAL A 19 21.31 -29.15 1.61
N HIS A 20 20.84 -29.92 0.62
CA HIS A 20 21.69 -30.38 -0.47
C HIS A 20 22.25 -29.22 -1.33
N PRO A 21 23.55 -29.23 -1.74
CA PRO A 21 24.17 -28.14 -2.51
C PRO A 21 23.42 -27.72 -3.78
N THR A 22 22.83 -28.70 -4.49
CA THR A 22 22.00 -28.46 -5.68
C THR A 22 20.79 -27.58 -5.40
N MET A 23 20.16 -27.75 -4.23
CA MET A 23 18.98 -26.96 -3.83
C MET A 23 19.37 -25.51 -3.55
N ILE A 24 20.48 -25.29 -2.84
CA ILE A 24 21.03 -23.96 -2.55
C ILE A 24 21.32 -23.20 -3.85
N ASN A 25 21.96 -23.86 -4.83
CA ASN A 25 22.23 -23.27 -6.13
C ASN A 25 20.94 -22.94 -6.91
N GLY A 26 19.94 -23.83 -6.88
CA GLY A 26 18.64 -23.62 -7.50
C GLY A 26 17.90 -22.42 -6.92
N TRP A 27 17.89 -22.29 -5.59
CA TRP A 27 17.28 -21.16 -4.89
C TRP A 27 18.05 -19.86 -5.13
N LYS A 28 19.38 -19.87 -5.11
CA LYS A 28 20.21 -18.70 -5.45
C LYS A 28 19.88 -18.18 -6.85
N ARG A 29 19.84 -19.07 -7.86
CA ARG A 29 19.48 -18.70 -9.24
C ARG A 29 18.07 -18.13 -9.33
N THR A 30 17.10 -18.78 -8.68
CA THR A 30 15.70 -18.33 -8.67
C THR A 30 15.55 -16.96 -8.01
N ALA A 31 16.23 -16.75 -6.89
CA ALA A 31 16.21 -15.47 -6.17
C ALA A 31 16.78 -14.34 -7.02
N ILE A 32 17.95 -14.53 -7.65
CA ILE A 32 18.57 -13.53 -8.52
C ILE A 32 17.67 -13.22 -9.73
N ALA A 33 17.12 -14.25 -10.39
CA ALA A 33 16.25 -14.07 -11.56
C ALA A 33 14.96 -13.30 -11.23
N LYS A 34 14.38 -13.54 -10.05
CA LYS A 34 13.16 -12.84 -9.60
C LYS A 34 13.45 -11.46 -8.99
N MET A 35 14.70 -11.17 -8.61
CA MET A 35 15.07 -9.91 -7.98
C MET A 35 14.86 -8.72 -8.92
N ALA A 36 15.26 -8.85 -10.20
CA ALA A 36 15.02 -7.81 -11.21
C ALA A 36 13.51 -7.55 -11.42
N GLN A 37 12.71 -8.62 -11.52
CA GLN A 37 11.26 -8.52 -11.66
C GLN A 37 10.59 -7.85 -10.46
N SER A 38 11.19 -7.91 -9.27
CA SER A 38 10.65 -7.28 -8.07
C SER A 38 10.75 -5.75 -8.08
N PHE A 39 11.63 -5.16 -8.91
CA PHE A 39 11.75 -3.71 -9.06
C PHE A 39 10.89 -3.16 -10.21
N ASP A 40 10.65 -3.97 -11.24
CA ASP A 40 9.77 -3.61 -12.37
C ASP A 40 8.29 -3.92 -12.11
N ALA A 41 7.99 -4.76 -11.12
CA ALA A 41 6.63 -5.02 -10.72
C ALA A 41 6.01 -3.75 -10.14
N LYS A 42 5.10 -3.13 -10.91
CA LYS A 42 4.08 -2.24 -10.35
C LYS A 42 3.48 -2.92 -9.12
N PRO A 43 3.30 -2.22 -7.99
CA PRO A 43 2.82 -2.82 -6.75
C PRO A 43 1.56 -3.65 -7.04
N VAL A 44 1.69 -4.97 -6.92
CA VAL A 44 0.65 -5.97 -7.27
C VAL A 44 -0.57 -5.87 -6.34
N GLY A 45 -0.57 -4.93 -5.39
CA GLY A 45 -1.61 -4.77 -4.38
C GLY A 45 -2.18 -3.37 -4.25
N GLU A 46 -1.72 -2.36 -5.01
CA GLU A 46 -2.44 -1.09 -5.03
C GLU A 46 -3.65 -1.25 -5.96
N PRO A 47 -4.89 -1.15 -5.44
CA PRO A 47 -6.05 -1.12 -6.31
C PRO A 47 -5.84 0.07 -7.25
N VAL A 48 -5.90 -0.22 -8.56
CA VAL A 48 -5.93 0.83 -9.57
C VAL A 48 -7.18 1.65 -9.29
N ILE A 49 -7.02 2.78 -8.62
CA ILE A 49 -8.13 3.68 -8.32
C ILE A 49 -8.60 4.21 -9.68
N SER A 50 -9.80 3.79 -10.08
CA SER A 50 -10.40 4.24 -11.33
C SER A 50 -10.61 5.74 -11.25
N GLY A 51 -10.23 6.49 -12.29
CA GLY A 51 -10.53 7.92 -12.37
C GLY A 51 -12.03 8.24 -12.18
N LYS A 52 -12.91 7.29 -12.54
CA LYS A 52 -14.36 7.39 -12.30
C LYS A 52 -14.72 7.35 -10.81
N ASP A 53 -14.00 6.57 -10.02
CA ASP A 53 -14.23 6.47 -8.58
C ASP A 53 -13.77 7.76 -7.89
N VAL A 54 -12.65 8.33 -8.33
CA VAL A 54 -12.16 9.64 -7.88
C VAL A 54 -13.17 10.74 -8.18
N GLU A 55 -13.70 10.78 -9.41
CA GLU A 55 -14.71 11.76 -9.82
C GLU A 55 -16.00 11.63 -8.98
N LYS A 56 -16.47 10.40 -8.77
CA LYS A 56 -17.65 10.13 -7.94
C LYS A 56 -17.45 10.58 -6.49
N LEU A 57 -16.26 10.35 -5.93
CA LEU A 57 -15.92 10.80 -4.58
C LEU A 57 -15.87 12.33 -4.50
N HIS A 58 -15.27 13.02 -5.47
CA HIS A 58 -15.26 14.48 -5.52
C HIS A 58 -16.68 15.07 -5.63
N ALA A 59 -17.54 14.48 -6.46
CA ALA A 59 -18.94 14.88 -6.56
C ALA A 59 -19.67 14.72 -5.21
N LYS A 60 -19.44 13.59 -4.51
CA LYS A 60 -20.06 13.35 -3.20
C LYS A 60 -19.55 14.31 -2.13
N ILE A 61 -18.25 14.64 -2.13
CA ILE A 61 -17.68 15.66 -1.24
C ILE A 61 -18.36 17.01 -1.48
N GLY A 62 -18.50 17.44 -2.75
CA GLY A 62 -19.19 18.68 -3.08
C GLY A 62 -20.65 18.71 -2.60
N GLN A 63 -21.39 17.63 -2.83
CA GLN A 63 -22.76 17.47 -2.33
C GLN A 63 -22.82 17.61 -0.80
N LEU A 64 -21.97 16.88 -0.07
CA LEU A 64 -21.95 16.89 1.40
C LEU A 64 -21.57 18.26 1.96
N VAL A 65 -20.67 19.00 1.30
CA VAL A 65 -20.31 20.37 1.69
C VAL A 65 -21.53 21.27 1.61
N VAL A 66 -22.25 21.25 0.48
CA VAL A 66 -23.46 22.06 0.26
C VAL A 66 -24.56 21.70 1.25
N GLU A 67 -24.85 20.40 1.44
CA GLU A 67 -25.87 19.94 2.38
C GLU A 67 -25.56 20.36 3.82
N ARG A 68 -24.29 20.25 4.23
CA ARG A 68 -23.84 20.64 5.56
C ARG A 68 -23.94 22.15 5.77
N ASP A 69 -23.53 22.96 4.80
CA ASP A 69 -23.61 24.42 4.89
C ASP A 69 -25.07 24.88 4.95
N PHE A 70 -25.93 24.33 4.09
CA PHE A 70 -27.37 24.57 4.14
C PHE A 70 -27.97 24.23 5.51
N LEU A 71 -27.65 23.06 6.06
CA LEU A 71 -28.18 22.64 7.36
C LEU A 71 -27.66 23.53 8.49
N ALA A 72 -26.39 23.94 8.45
CA ALA A 72 -25.82 24.85 9.44
C ALA A 72 -26.53 26.21 9.44
N ASP A 73 -26.81 26.77 8.26
CA ASP A 73 -27.51 28.04 8.11
C ASP A 73 -28.98 27.94 8.49
N ALA A 74 -29.67 26.90 8.06
CA ALA A 74 -31.05 26.62 8.46
C ALA A 74 -31.17 26.43 9.98
N SER A 75 -30.23 25.69 10.59
CA SER A 75 -30.16 25.49 12.03
C SER A 75 -29.96 26.81 12.78
N ARG A 76 -29.05 27.68 12.32
CA ARG A 76 -28.84 29.03 12.89
C ARG A 76 -30.10 29.89 12.84
N LEU A 77 -30.88 29.78 11.77
CA LEU A 77 -32.13 30.51 11.60
C LEU A 77 -33.22 29.99 12.55
N ILE A 78 -33.37 28.67 12.67
CA ILE A 78 -34.41 28.03 13.48
C ILE A 78 -34.11 28.14 14.98
N LEU A 79 -32.86 27.94 15.40
CA LEU A 79 -32.43 28.03 16.79
C LEU A 79 -32.06 29.46 17.23
N GLY A 80 -32.23 30.46 16.34
CA GLY A 80 -32.08 31.89 16.60
C GLY A 80 -30.88 32.26 17.46
N THR A 81 -29.66 32.30 16.92
CA THR A 81 -28.44 32.72 17.67
C THR A 81 -28.39 32.23 19.12
N GLY A 82 -28.76 30.98 19.37
CA GLY A 82 -28.68 30.35 20.69
C GLY A 82 -27.22 30.09 21.05
N GLY A 83 -26.49 31.11 21.46
CA GLY A 83 -25.08 30.99 21.85
C GLY A 83 -24.20 32.21 21.59
N LYS A 84 -24.71 33.44 21.71
CA LYS A 84 -23.82 34.58 22.00
C LYS A 84 -23.48 34.50 23.49
N LYS A 85 -22.37 33.85 23.85
CA LYS A 85 -21.73 34.10 25.15
C LYS A 85 -20.95 35.42 25.04
N PRO A 86 -20.92 36.24 26.12
CA PRO A 86 -20.14 37.48 26.18
C PRO A 86 -18.65 37.21 26.00
#